data_AF-A0A8B6DWC5-F1
#
_entry.id   AF-A0A8B6DWC5-F1
#
_cell.length_a   1.000
_cell.length_b   1.000
_cell.length_c   1.000
_cell.angle_alpha   90.00
_cell.angle_beta   90.00
_cell.angle_gamma   90.00
#
_symmetry.space_group_name_H-M   'P 1'
#
loop_
_entity.id
_entity.type
_entity.pdbx_description
1 polymer ?
#
loop_
_entity_poly.entity_id
_entity_poly.type
_entity_poly.pdbx_seq_one_letter_code
_entity_poly.pdbx_strand_id
1 'polypeptide(L)'
;MYSKVFFINATDVNDLNIDLLKDELVDIAFHQSTWGQRMPIVWVPLDLLISDLREDGRNLITKESLWEMNRSNDELALSNRRFEDFLIVQHSIGKLLYFDEPALRDFIVIQPTAMVNILRAFITDRVFWPKEGPIRNILENLSCTGVIQKTELFALWSQPAFKGILTDGKTKEYIVQVLLHLDILVEPKRYSGKNESSDLFLVPCIVRETIPAEIQQNATGDRTICIAYHLKNTIVPSAFSFKVIGATISNWPLKAIDSRYCLYFQSAVMDAGNNNELQIHVKGQRIVVYLINEVSKQLISPDLATTTQECLTLALGRILQFYRRSSGQDCQVSSDDLFEIEVGEICKGGPCFLPLSDAIKHPCWRCINEKTHETKCLLNWVFDKVRELFYFTYFQNIWKGNKLKRISRS
;
A
#
# COMPACT_ATOMS: atom_id res chain seq x y z
N MET A 1 -17.64 9.57 -13.51
CA MET A 1 -18.35 10.82 -13.21
C MET A 1 -19.81 10.47 -13.16
N TYR A 2 -20.45 10.46 -11.99
CA TYR A 2 -21.84 10.06 -11.86
C TYR A 2 -22.74 11.18 -12.41
N SER A 3 -23.60 10.87 -13.37
CA SER A 3 -24.36 11.86 -14.15
C SER A 3 -25.73 12.20 -13.56
N LYS A 4 -26.23 11.43 -12.60
CA LYS A 4 -27.56 11.60 -12.00
C LYS A 4 -27.47 11.84 -10.49
N VAL A 5 -28.26 12.79 -10.03
CA VAL A 5 -28.38 13.16 -8.61
C VAL A 5 -29.82 12.88 -8.19
N PHE A 6 -29.99 12.12 -7.11
CA PHE A 6 -31.30 11.80 -6.52
C PHE A 6 -31.47 12.59 -5.22
N PHE A 7 -32.64 13.21 -5.05
CA PHE A 7 -33.01 13.89 -3.81
C PHE A 7 -34.03 13.02 -3.09
N ILE A 8 -33.62 12.41 -1.99
CA ILE A 8 -34.44 11.46 -1.23
C ILE A 8 -34.85 12.10 0.09
N ASN A 9 -36.15 12.16 0.33
CA ASN A 9 -36.72 12.53 1.61
C ASN A 9 -36.76 11.31 2.53
N ALA A 10 -35.78 11.21 3.44
CA ALA A 10 -35.69 10.11 4.42
C ALA A 10 -36.87 10.04 5.42
N THR A 11 -37.77 11.03 5.43
CA THR A 11 -38.95 11.05 6.31
C THR A 11 -40.24 10.62 5.61
N ASP A 12 -40.23 10.49 4.29
CA ASP A 12 -41.39 10.03 3.50
C ASP A 12 -41.16 8.61 3.02
N VAL A 13 -41.95 7.68 3.55
CA VAL A 13 -41.86 6.24 3.23
C VAL A 13 -42.32 5.95 1.80
N ASN A 14 -43.08 6.87 1.18
CA ASN A 14 -43.60 6.74 -0.19
C ASN A 14 -42.89 7.67 -1.19
N ASP A 15 -41.68 8.13 -0.87
CA ASP A 15 -40.91 8.99 -1.77
C ASP A 15 -40.63 8.25 -3.09
N LEU A 16 -41.27 8.71 -4.16
CA LEU A 16 -41.12 8.17 -5.52
C LEU A 16 -39.65 8.21 -6.00
N ASN A 17 -38.81 9.07 -5.44
CA ASN A 17 -37.38 9.10 -5.76
C ASN A 17 -36.63 7.86 -5.28
N ILE A 18 -37.15 7.13 -4.29
CA ILE A 18 -36.58 5.84 -3.88
C ILE A 18 -36.78 4.80 -4.98
N ASP A 19 -37.95 4.77 -5.61
CA ASP A 19 -38.21 3.83 -6.70
C ASP A 19 -37.42 4.21 -7.96
N LEU A 20 -37.29 5.50 -8.27
CA LEU A 20 -36.39 5.98 -9.33
C LEU A 20 -34.92 5.59 -9.07
N LEU A 21 -34.47 5.65 -7.81
CA LEU A 21 -33.13 5.19 -7.44
C LEU A 21 -32.99 3.68 -7.64
N LYS A 22 -33.98 2.88 -7.25
CA LYS A 22 -33.95 1.41 -7.45
C LYS A 22 -33.86 1.07 -8.93
N ASP A 23 -34.67 1.71 -9.76
CA ASP A 23 -34.67 1.51 -11.21
C ASP A 23 -33.30 1.87 -11.80
N GLU A 24 -32.71 2.99 -11.37
CA GLU A 24 -31.36 3.36 -11.81
C GLU A 24 -30.29 2.36 -11.36
N LEU A 25 -30.37 1.85 -10.13
CA LEU A 25 -29.43 0.84 -9.63
C LEU A 25 -29.53 -0.46 -10.43
N VAL A 26 -30.76 -0.86 -10.79
CA VAL A 26 -31.02 -2.01 -11.66
C VAL A 26 -30.41 -1.77 -13.04
N ASP A 27 -30.66 -0.61 -13.64
CA ASP A 27 -30.06 -0.24 -14.92
C ASP A 27 -28.52 -0.25 -14.84
N ILE A 28 -27.92 0.35 -13.81
CA ILE A 28 -26.46 0.34 -13.60
C ILE A 28 -25.94 -1.10 -13.47
N ALA A 29 -26.67 -1.98 -12.78
CA ALA A 29 -26.30 -3.39 -12.64
C ALA A 29 -26.30 -4.11 -14.00
N PHE A 30 -27.29 -3.85 -14.86
CA PHE A 30 -27.35 -4.38 -16.22
C PHE A 30 -26.18 -3.90 -17.12
N HIS A 31 -25.65 -2.71 -16.85
CA HIS A 31 -24.50 -2.15 -17.59
C HIS A 31 -23.13 -2.57 -17.04
N GLN A 32 -23.07 -3.36 -15.96
CA GLN A 32 -21.80 -3.91 -15.46
C GLN A 32 -21.20 -4.84 -16.53
N SER A 33 -19.88 -4.78 -16.73
CA SER A 33 -19.17 -5.59 -17.73
C SER A 33 -19.25 -7.10 -17.47
N THR A 34 -19.59 -7.49 -16.24
CA THR A 34 -19.79 -8.87 -15.81
C THR A 34 -21.22 -9.37 -15.98
N TRP A 35 -22.18 -8.48 -16.25
CA TRP A 35 -23.57 -8.87 -16.43
C TRP A 35 -23.74 -9.75 -17.69
N GLY A 36 -24.53 -10.82 -17.58
CA GLY A 36 -24.77 -11.76 -18.68
C GLY A 36 -23.57 -12.64 -19.06
N GLN A 37 -22.45 -12.55 -18.35
CA GLN A 37 -21.32 -13.46 -18.56
C GLN A 37 -21.74 -14.90 -18.22
N ARG A 38 -21.38 -15.83 -19.10
CA ARG A 38 -21.67 -17.25 -18.92
C ARG A 38 -20.75 -17.84 -17.86
N MET A 39 -21.31 -18.36 -16.78
CA MET A 39 -20.57 -19.12 -15.78
C MET A 39 -20.59 -20.62 -16.13
N PRO A 40 -19.46 -21.34 -15.98
CA PRO A 40 -19.46 -22.80 -16.13
C PRO A 40 -20.45 -23.44 -15.14
N ILE A 41 -21.36 -24.27 -15.64
CA ILE A 41 -22.36 -24.94 -14.79
C ILE A 41 -21.73 -25.80 -13.69
N VAL A 42 -20.56 -26.36 -13.98
CA VAL A 42 -19.75 -27.15 -13.04
C VAL A 42 -19.29 -26.36 -11.81
N TRP A 43 -19.33 -25.02 -11.83
CA TRP A 43 -18.99 -24.18 -10.68
C TRP A 43 -20.16 -23.95 -9.73
N VAL A 44 -21.40 -24.14 -10.20
CA VAL A 44 -22.61 -23.85 -9.42
C VAL A 44 -22.67 -24.64 -8.11
N PRO A 45 -22.41 -25.96 -8.07
CA PRO A 45 -22.48 -26.71 -6.81
C PRO A 45 -21.52 -26.19 -5.75
N LEU A 46 -20.30 -25.81 -6.16
CA LEU A 46 -19.30 -25.28 -5.24
C LEU A 46 -19.62 -23.86 -4.77
N ASP A 47 -20.21 -23.01 -5.63
CA ASP A 47 -20.69 -21.66 -5.26
C ASP A 47 -21.87 -21.73 -4.27
N LEU A 48 -22.80 -22.68 -4.47
CA LEU A 48 -23.89 -22.95 -3.53
C LEU A 48 -23.36 -23.45 -2.19
N LEU A 49 -22.43 -24.42 -2.19
CA LEU A 49 -21.79 -24.90 -0.96
C LEU A 49 -21.12 -23.77 -0.17
N ILE A 50 -20.41 -22.87 -0.85
CA ILE A 50 -19.80 -21.70 -0.19
C ILE A 50 -20.87 -20.77 0.40
N SER A 51 -22.03 -20.66 -0.25
CA SER A 51 -23.16 -19.87 0.25
C SER A 51 -23.73 -20.50 1.51
N ASP A 52 -23.96 -21.82 1.52
CA ASP A 52 -24.43 -22.55 2.71
C ASP A 52 -23.46 -22.39 3.89
N LEU A 53 -22.15 -22.51 3.64
CA LEU A 53 -21.13 -22.30 4.68
C LEU A 53 -21.19 -20.89 5.29
N ARG A 54 -21.53 -19.87 4.50
CA ARG A 54 -21.69 -18.49 5.00
C ARG A 54 -22.95 -18.36 5.84
N GLU A 55 -24.05 -18.97 5.41
CA GLU A 55 -25.29 -19.00 6.18
C GLU A 55 -25.09 -19.68 7.54
N ASP A 56 -24.25 -20.72 7.59
CA ASP A 56 -23.77 -21.36 8.82
C ASP A 56 -22.78 -20.50 9.65
N GLY A 57 -22.50 -19.27 9.23
CA GLY A 57 -21.65 -18.32 9.93
C GLY A 57 -20.15 -18.58 9.79
N ARG A 58 -19.73 -19.41 8.83
CA ARG A 58 -18.29 -19.68 8.58
C ARG A 58 -17.69 -18.49 7.82
N ASN A 59 -16.60 -17.96 8.35
CA ASN A 59 -15.89 -16.81 7.74
C ASN A 59 -14.63 -17.22 6.98
N LEU A 60 -13.99 -18.29 7.43
CA LEU A 60 -12.71 -18.78 6.96
C LEU A 60 -12.73 -20.31 6.91
N ILE A 61 -12.18 -20.89 5.85
CA ILE A 61 -11.99 -22.34 5.71
C ILE A 61 -10.60 -22.63 5.14
N THR A 62 -10.11 -23.85 5.33
CA THR A 62 -8.90 -24.29 4.64
C THR A 62 -9.24 -24.66 3.20
N LYS A 63 -8.28 -24.44 2.30
CA LYS A 63 -8.39 -24.86 0.91
C LYS A 63 -8.54 -26.37 0.79
N GLU A 64 -7.84 -27.12 1.63
CA GLU A 64 -7.94 -28.58 1.71
C GLU A 64 -9.35 -29.04 2.08
N SER A 65 -9.97 -28.42 3.08
CA SER A 65 -11.35 -28.74 3.47
C SER A 65 -12.34 -28.46 2.33
N LEU A 66 -12.20 -27.32 1.63
CA LEU A 66 -13.04 -27.03 0.46
C LEU A 66 -12.78 -28.01 -0.69
N TRP A 67 -11.53 -28.43 -0.89
CA TRP A 67 -11.15 -29.41 -1.89
C TRP A 67 -11.73 -30.80 -1.61
N GLU A 68 -11.75 -31.22 -0.34
CA GLU A 68 -12.43 -32.45 0.09
C GLU A 68 -13.92 -32.39 -0.18
N MET A 69 -14.58 -31.29 0.18
CA MET A 69 -16.01 -31.12 -0.09
C MET A 69 -16.32 -31.13 -1.60
N ASN A 70 -15.46 -30.52 -2.42
CA ASN A 70 -15.57 -30.59 -3.88
C ASN A 70 -15.44 -32.04 -4.40
N ARG A 71 -14.53 -32.85 -3.85
CA ARG A 71 -14.34 -34.25 -4.25
C ARG A 71 -15.50 -35.15 -3.84
N SER A 72 -16.19 -34.83 -2.76
CA SER A 72 -17.37 -35.59 -2.31
C SER A 72 -18.59 -35.42 -3.23
N ASN A 73 -18.54 -34.52 -4.21
CA ASN A 73 -19.59 -34.33 -5.21
C ASN A 73 -19.24 -35.09 -6.49
N ASP A 74 -19.53 -36.39 -6.53
CA ASP A 74 -19.05 -37.32 -7.57
C ASP A 74 -19.42 -36.93 -9.02
N GLU A 75 -20.54 -36.23 -9.24
CA GLU A 75 -21.02 -35.90 -10.59
C GLU A 75 -20.41 -34.61 -11.17
N LEU A 76 -20.08 -33.65 -10.31
CA LEU A 76 -19.66 -32.29 -10.72
C LEU A 76 -18.35 -31.82 -10.05
N ALA A 77 -17.61 -32.73 -9.42
CA ALA A 77 -16.31 -32.43 -8.82
C ALA A 77 -15.36 -31.77 -9.83
N LEU A 78 -14.83 -30.62 -9.46
CA LEU A 78 -13.84 -29.92 -10.26
C LEU A 78 -12.49 -30.65 -10.21
N SER A 79 -11.80 -30.70 -11.34
CA SER A 79 -10.38 -31.06 -11.37
C SER A 79 -9.55 -30.00 -10.64
N ASN A 80 -8.34 -30.35 -10.20
CA ASN A 80 -7.50 -29.46 -9.40
C ASN A 80 -7.29 -28.09 -10.08
N ARG A 81 -6.96 -28.08 -11.38
CA ARG A 81 -6.82 -26.84 -12.15
C ARG A 81 -8.11 -26.02 -12.18
N ARG A 82 -9.26 -26.66 -12.40
CA ARG A 82 -10.55 -25.96 -12.49
C ARG A 82 -11.01 -25.40 -11.14
N PHE A 83 -10.62 -26.05 -10.05
CA PHE A 83 -10.86 -25.56 -8.70
C PHE A 83 -10.02 -24.30 -8.39
N GLU A 84 -8.75 -24.28 -8.80
CA GLU A 84 -7.92 -23.06 -8.71
C GLU A 84 -8.50 -21.92 -9.55
N ASP A 85 -8.88 -22.21 -10.81
CA ASP A 85 -9.51 -21.23 -11.70
C ASP A 85 -10.78 -20.66 -11.06
N PHE A 86 -11.59 -21.50 -10.43
CA PHE A 86 -12.78 -21.09 -9.69
C PHE A 86 -12.41 -20.11 -8.56
N LEU A 87 -11.46 -20.46 -7.69
CA LEU A 87 -11.06 -19.59 -6.58
C LEU A 87 -10.54 -18.23 -7.05
N ILE A 88 -9.73 -18.21 -8.12
CA ILE A 88 -9.18 -16.99 -8.70
C ILE A 88 -10.30 -16.09 -9.24
N VAL A 89 -11.29 -16.66 -9.94
CA VAL A 89 -12.42 -15.89 -10.46
C VAL A 89 -13.33 -15.39 -9.34
N GLN A 90 -13.63 -16.22 -8.34
CA GLN A 90 -14.44 -15.80 -7.19
C GLN A 90 -13.75 -14.71 -6.36
N HIS A 91 -12.41 -14.75 -6.30
CA HIS A 91 -11.60 -13.69 -5.71
C HIS A 91 -11.67 -12.38 -6.50
N SER A 92 -11.55 -12.44 -7.83
CA SER A 92 -11.52 -11.24 -8.66
C SER A 92 -12.84 -10.47 -8.68
N ILE A 93 -13.97 -11.17 -8.50
CA ILE A 93 -15.30 -10.54 -8.35
C ILE A 93 -15.64 -10.18 -6.90
N GLY A 94 -14.72 -10.42 -5.95
CA GLY A 94 -14.89 -10.04 -4.56
C GLY A 94 -15.90 -10.88 -3.78
N LYS A 95 -16.34 -12.03 -4.31
CA LYS A 95 -17.23 -12.95 -3.59
C LYS A 95 -16.49 -13.59 -2.40
N LEU A 96 -15.22 -13.94 -2.56
CA LEU A 96 -14.35 -14.47 -1.50
C LEU A 96 -12.96 -13.86 -1.59
N LEU A 97 -12.09 -14.10 -0.61
CA LEU A 97 -10.67 -13.79 -0.72
C LEU A 97 -9.83 -15.05 -0.76
N TYR A 98 -9.06 -15.19 -1.84
CA TYR A 98 -8.08 -16.25 -2.03
C TYR A 98 -6.83 -15.65 -2.64
N PHE A 99 -5.68 -15.93 -2.03
CA PHE A 99 -4.38 -15.44 -2.49
C PHE A 99 -3.53 -16.65 -2.88
N ASP A 100 -3.22 -16.79 -4.18
CA ASP A 100 -2.30 -17.83 -4.66
C ASP A 100 -0.84 -17.44 -4.36
N GLU A 101 -0.55 -17.34 -3.08
CA GLU A 101 0.76 -17.02 -2.53
C GLU A 101 1.10 -18.11 -1.52
N PRO A 102 2.28 -18.74 -1.56
CA PRO A 102 2.64 -19.85 -0.67
C PRO A 102 2.42 -19.64 0.83
N ALA A 103 2.36 -18.40 1.32
CA ALA A 103 2.08 -18.10 2.74
C ALA A 103 0.56 -17.97 3.04
N LEU A 104 -0.28 -17.87 2.02
CA LEU A 104 -1.71 -17.54 2.13
C LEU A 104 -2.63 -18.56 1.45
N ARG A 105 -2.11 -19.40 0.55
CA ARG A 105 -2.87 -20.34 -0.28
C ARG A 105 -3.65 -21.40 0.48
N ASP A 106 -3.31 -21.63 1.74
CA ASP A 106 -3.91 -22.71 2.55
C ASP A 106 -5.29 -22.33 3.08
N PHE A 107 -5.64 -21.04 3.06
CA PHE A 107 -6.89 -20.53 3.62
C PHE A 107 -7.67 -19.70 2.61
N ILE A 108 -8.99 -19.75 2.76
CA ILE A 108 -9.96 -19.05 1.93
C ILE A 108 -10.88 -18.26 2.86
N VAL A 109 -10.89 -16.94 2.71
CA VAL A 109 -11.85 -16.08 3.41
C VAL A 109 -13.14 -16.10 2.62
N ILE A 110 -14.06 -16.97 3.01
CA ILE A 110 -15.34 -17.10 2.31
C ILE A 110 -16.28 -15.92 2.60
N GLN A 111 -16.10 -15.19 3.71
CA GLN A 111 -16.89 -14.00 4.03
C GLN A 111 -16.00 -12.73 4.05
N PRO A 112 -15.87 -11.99 2.93
CA PRO A 112 -15.02 -10.80 2.86
C PRO A 112 -15.36 -9.71 3.87
N THR A 113 -16.63 -9.59 4.29
CA THR A 113 -17.05 -8.62 5.31
C THR A 113 -16.39 -8.88 6.67
N ALA A 114 -16.03 -10.13 6.99
CA ALA A 114 -15.30 -10.45 8.20
C ALA A 114 -13.88 -9.83 8.18
N MET A 115 -13.23 -9.82 7.02
CA MET A 115 -11.93 -9.15 6.84
C MET A 115 -12.05 -7.63 7.00
N VAL A 116 -13.13 -7.04 6.48
CA VAL A 116 -13.43 -5.60 6.68
C VAL A 116 -13.59 -5.29 8.17
N ASN A 117 -14.29 -6.15 8.92
CA ASN A 117 -14.45 -5.97 10.36
C ASN A 117 -13.12 -6.06 11.11
N ILE A 118 -12.22 -6.98 10.71
CA ILE A 118 -10.86 -7.07 11.26
C ILE A 118 -10.08 -5.78 11.01
N LEU A 119 -10.12 -5.26 9.79
CA LEU A 119 -9.44 -4.00 9.44
C LEU A 119 -9.99 -2.82 10.25
N ARG A 120 -11.32 -2.74 10.40
CA ARG A 120 -11.99 -1.71 11.22
C ARG A 120 -11.63 -1.79 12.70
N ALA A 121 -11.15 -2.94 13.20
CA ALA A 121 -10.78 -3.08 14.60
C ALA A 121 -9.69 -2.10 15.05
N PHE A 122 -8.80 -1.71 14.13
CA PHE A 122 -7.68 -0.82 14.45
C PHE A 122 -7.49 0.36 13.49
N ILE A 123 -8.13 0.38 12.32
CA ILE A 123 -8.02 1.48 11.33
C ILE A 123 -9.30 2.34 11.30
N THR A 124 -10.17 2.22 12.30
CA THR A 124 -11.40 3.02 12.39
C THR A 124 -11.16 4.40 12.98
N ASP A 125 -12.11 5.32 12.74
CA ASP A 125 -12.05 6.66 13.31
C ASP A 125 -12.18 6.64 14.85
N ARG A 126 -11.52 7.61 15.50
CA ARG A 126 -11.47 7.80 16.96
C ARG A 126 -12.85 7.90 17.59
N VAL A 127 -13.85 8.39 16.85
CA VAL A 127 -15.26 8.48 17.29
C VAL A 127 -15.85 7.11 17.60
N PHE A 128 -15.37 6.05 16.92
CA PHE A 128 -15.85 4.68 17.10
C PHE A 128 -15.03 3.87 18.10
N TRP A 129 -14.01 4.45 18.71
CA TRP A 129 -13.19 3.75 19.68
C TRP A 129 -13.92 3.63 21.03
N PRO A 130 -13.58 2.61 21.83
CA PRO A 130 -14.00 2.58 23.23
C PRO A 130 -13.61 3.88 23.95
N LYS A 131 -14.43 4.32 24.89
CA LYS A 131 -14.17 5.55 25.66
C LYS A 131 -12.94 5.40 26.56
N GLU A 132 -12.76 4.20 27.15
CA GLU A 132 -11.72 3.91 28.13
C GLU A 132 -11.24 2.45 28.00
N GLY A 133 -10.14 2.11 28.68
CA GLY A 133 -9.63 0.75 28.82
C GLY A 133 -8.39 0.43 27.98
N PRO A 134 -7.86 -0.81 28.09
CA PRO A 134 -6.58 -1.18 27.47
C PRO A 134 -6.61 -1.10 25.93
N ILE A 135 -7.74 -1.43 25.30
CA ILE A 135 -7.93 -1.31 23.86
C ILE A 135 -7.81 0.16 23.42
N ARG A 136 -8.38 1.09 24.20
CA ARG A 136 -8.29 2.52 23.89
C ARG A 136 -6.84 3.00 23.91
N ASN A 137 -6.06 2.59 24.91
CA ASN A 137 -4.65 2.95 25.02
C ASN A 137 -3.82 2.43 23.83
N ILE A 138 -4.09 1.19 23.40
CA ILE A 138 -3.45 0.60 22.20
C ILE A 138 -3.75 1.45 20.96
N LEU A 139 -5.03 1.81 20.75
CA LEU A 139 -5.45 2.58 19.57
C LEU A 139 -4.91 4.01 19.58
N GLU A 140 -4.84 4.66 20.75
CA GLU A 140 -4.22 5.97 20.91
C GLU A 140 -2.73 5.93 20.59
N ASN A 141 -2.00 4.99 21.19
CA ASN A 141 -0.57 4.82 20.92
C ASN A 141 -0.31 4.54 19.43
N LEU A 142 -1.10 3.65 18.83
CA LEU A 142 -1.03 3.32 17.41
C LEU A 142 -1.31 4.55 16.53
N SER A 143 -2.30 5.38 16.85
CA SER A 143 -2.60 6.59 16.07
C SER A 143 -1.56 7.69 16.19
N CYS A 144 -0.83 7.74 17.30
CA CYS A 144 0.25 8.71 17.51
C CYS A 144 1.55 8.23 16.84
N THR A 145 1.91 6.96 17.03
CA THR A 145 3.23 6.43 16.63
C THR A 145 3.21 5.66 15.31
N GLY A 146 2.06 5.12 14.91
CA GLY A 146 1.95 4.17 13.81
C GLY A 146 2.55 2.80 14.11
N VAL A 147 2.85 2.48 15.36
CA VAL A 147 3.51 1.24 15.76
C VAL A 147 2.51 0.35 16.51
N ILE A 148 2.49 -0.94 16.19
CA ILE A 148 1.74 -1.94 16.94
C ILE A 148 2.55 -3.21 17.14
N GLN A 149 2.54 -3.74 18.36
CA GLN A 149 3.09 -5.06 18.64
C GLN A 149 2.10 -6.14 18.27
N LYS A 150 2.61 -7.31 17.90
CA LYS A 150 1.80 -8.48 17.58
C LYS A 150 0.89 -8.91 18.73
N THR A 151 1.39 -8.81 19.96
CA THR A 151 0.63 -9.07 21.19
C THR A 151 -0.55 -8.11 21.35
N GLU A 152 -0.35 -6.82 21.07
CA GLU A 152 -1.40 -5.80 21.10
C GLU A 152 -2.45 -6.05 20.01
N LEU A 153 -2.01 -6.42 18.80
CA LEU A 153 -2.91 -6.80 17.71
C LEU A 153 -3.78 -8.01 18.08
N PHE A 154 -3.18 -9.01 18.72
CA PHE A 154 -3.91 -10.19 19.17
C PHE A 154 -4.87 -9.87 20.33
N ALA A 155 -4.52 -8.91 21.19
CA ALA A 155 -5.40 -8.41 22.24
C ALA A 155 -6.62 -7.70 21.65
N LEU A 156 -6.44 -6.84 20.63
CA LEU A 156 -7.55 -6.22 19.88
C LEU A 156 -8.50 -7.27 19.31
N TRP A 157 -7.95 -8.38 18.81
CA TRP A 157 -8.70 -9.48 18.23
C TRP A 157 -9.27 -10.49 19.22
N SER A 158 -9.02 -10.32 20.51
CA SER A 158 -9.57 -11.21 21.54
C SER A 158 -11.02 -10.85 21.93
N GLN A 159 -11.56 -9.79 21.33
CA GLN A 159 -12.94 -9.34 21.54
C GLN A 159 -13.95 -10.38 21.00
N PRO A 160 -15.15 -10.50 21.62
CA PRO A 160 -16.18 -11.46 21.20
C PRO A 160 -16.53 -11.38 19.71
N ALA A 161 -16.48 -10.18 19.12
CA ALA A 161 -16.78 -9.93 17.71
C ALA A 161 -15.89 -10.71 16.72
N PHE A 162 -14.69 -11.14 17.14
CA PHE A 162 -13.74 -11.83 16.25
C PHE A 162 -13.64 -13.34 16.52
N LYS A 163 -14.37 -13.88 17.50
CA LYS A 163 -14.29 -15.31 17.85
C LYS A 163 -14.66 -16.24 16.70
N GLY A 164 -15.50 -15.80 15.75
CA GLY A 164 -15.89 -16.59 14.57
C GLY A 164 -14.89 -16.59 13.41
N ILE A 165 -13.79 -15.85 13.51
CA ILE A 165 -12.75 -15.78 12.47
C ILE A 165 -11.34 -15.92 13.03
N LEU A 166 -11.05 -15.45 14.25
CA LEU A 166 -9.72 -15.48 14.87
C LEU A 166 -9.69 -16.44 16.06
N THR A 167 -10.03 -17.70 15.79
CA THR A 167 -10.22 -18.78 16.79
C THR A 167 -8.93 -19.25 17.44
N ASP A 168 -7.84 -19.30 16.67
CA ASP A 168 -6.56 -19.89 17.07
C ASP A 168 -5.37 -19.07 16.57
N GLY A 169 -4.17 -19.46 17.03
CA GLY A 169 -2.92 -18.80 16.65
C GLY A 169 -2.65 -18.87 15.15
N LYS A 170 -2.91 -20.02 14.50
CA LYS A 170 -2.63 -20.22 13.06
C LYS A 170 -3.44 -19.25 12.21
N THR A 171 -4.70 -19.06 12.57
CA THR A 171 -5.61 -18.15 11.87
C THR A 171 -5.24 -16.69 12.11
N LYS A 172 -4.84 -16.33 13.33
CA LYS A 172 -4.30 -14.98 13.62
C LYS A 172 -3.04 -14.69 12.80
N GLU A 173 -2.12 -15.64 12.69
CA GLU A 173 -0.93 -15.51 11.84
C GLU A 173 -1.30 -15.33 10.37
N TYR A 174 -2.23 -16.14 9.87
CA TYR A 174 -2.72 -16.00 8.50
C TYR A 174 -3.25 -14.59 8.23
N ILE A 175 -4.08 -14.05 9.13
CA ILE A 175 -4.60 -12.69 8.98
C ILE A 175 -3.49 -11.64 9.03
N VAL A 176 -2.47 -11.79 9.88
CA VAL A 176 -1.27 -10.92 9.84
C VAL A 176 -0.61 -10.96 8.46
N GLN A 177 -0.42 -12.15 7.88
CA GLN A 177 0.15 -12.29 6.54
C GLN A 177 -0.74 -11.65 5.46
N VAL A 178 -2.07 -11.73 5.58
CA VAL A 178 -2.99 -11.03 4.66
C VAL A 178 -2.81 -9.51 4.80
N LEU A 179 -2.72 -8.98 6.02
CA LEU A 179 -2.55 -7.53 6.24
C LEU A 179 -1.20 -7.02 5.72
N LEU A 180 -0.14 -7.82 5.82
CA LEU A 180 1.16 -7.54 5.19
C LEU A 180 1.04 -7.58 3.66
N HIS A 181 0.34 -8.57 3.11
CA HIS A 181 0.13 -8.68 1.67
C HIS A 181 -0.65 -7.49 1.08
N LEU A 182 -1.58 -6.92 1.84
CA LEU A 182 -2.37 -5.76 1.43
C LEU A 182 -1.65 -4.40 1.64
N ASP A 183 -0.42 -4.40 2.14
CA ASP A 183 0.36 -3.22 2.56
C ASP A 183 -0.34 -2.38 3.65
N ILE A 184 -1.16 -3.02 4.49
CA ILE A 184 -1.81 -2.39 5.64
C ILE A 184 -0.85 -2.38 6.83
N LEU A 185 -0.21 -3.53 7.07
CA LEU A 185 0.93 -3.65 7.96
C LEU A 185 2.21 -3.58 7.15
N VAL A 186 3.24 -2.97 7.73
CA VAL A 186 4.58 -2.91 7.15
C VAL A 186 5.57 -3.41 8.20
N GLU A 187 6.42 -4.36 7.82
CA GLU A 187 7.53 -4.76 8.68
C GLU A 187 8.65 -3.71 8.60
N PRO A 188 9.17 -3.24 9.74
CA PRO A 188 10.32 -2.34 9.72
C PRO A 188 11.54 -3.08 9.15
N LYS A 189 12.35 -2.41 8.33
CA LYS A 189 13.61 -2.98 7.87
C LYS A 189 14.53 -3.28 9.06
N ARG A 190 14.99 -4.54 9.14
CA ARG A 190 15.98 -5.00 10.12
C ARG A 190 17.31 -5.27 9.40
N TYR A 191 18.41 -4.72 9.89
CA TYR A 191 19.75 -5.04 9.37
C TYR A 191 20.26 -6.42 9.82
N SER A 192 19.66 -7.01 10.86
CA SER A 192 19.99 -8.36 11.30
C SER A 192 19.45 -9.37 10.28
N GLY A 193 20.34 -10.03 9.53
CA GLY A 193 20.00 -11.04 8.51
C GLY A 193 19.35 -12.34 9.03
N LYS A 194 18.67 -12.30 10.18
CA LYS A 194 17.82 -13.40 10.64
C LYS A 194 16.41 -13.19 10.11
N ASN A 195 15.91 -14.16 9.33
CA ASN A 195 14.53 -14.25 8.86
C ASN A 195 13.57 -14.64 9.99
N GLU A 196 13.66 -13.97 11.14
CA GLU A 196 12.69 -14.14 12.23
C GLU A 196 11.51 -13.19 11.97
N SER A 197 10.29 -13.69 12.09
CA SER A 197 9.07 -12.90 11.94
C SER A 197 9.11 -11.70 12.88
N SER A 198 8.71 -10.52 12.39
CA SER A 198 8.65 -9.34 13.24
C SER A 198 7.48 -9.42 14.21
N ASP A 199 7.72 -9.22 15.51
CA ASP A 199 6.65 -8.99 16.49
C ASP A 199 6.22 -7.52 16.56
N LEU A 200 6.83 -6.65 15.74
CA LEU A 200 6.54 -5.22 15.67
C LEU A 200 6.18 -4.83 14.24
N PHE A 201 5.05 -4.17 14.07
CA PHE A 201 4.53 -3.73 12.79
C PHE A 201 4.30 -2.24 12.77
N LEU A 202 4.37 -1.67 11.57
CA LEU A 202 4.05 -0.28 11.29
C LEU A 202 2.72 -0.20 10.52
N VAL A 203 1.92 0.81 10.83
CA VAL A 203 0.61 1.07 10.23
C VAL A 203 0.56 2.54 9.75
N PRO A 204 1.19 2.88 8.62
CA PRO A 204 1.33 4.28 8.19
C PRO A 204 -0.02 5.00 8.01
N CYS A 205 -1.08 4.27 7.65
CA CYS A 205 -2.39 4.85 7.34
C CYS A 205 -3.19 5.36 8.55
N ILE A 206 -2.81 5.00 9.79
CA ILE A 206 -3.50 5.45 11.00
C ILE A 206 -2.85 6.67 11.66
N VAL A 207 -1.62 7.00 11.27
CA VAL A 207 -0.85 8.08 11.89
C VAL A 207 -1.50 9.41 11.55
N ARG A 208 -1.81 10.20 12.59
CA ARG A 208 -2.45 11.52 12.42
C ARG A 208 -1.51 12.69 12.69
N GLU A 209 -0.41 12.44 13.39
CA GLU A 209 0.53 13.49 13.73
C GLU A 209 1.32 13.95 12.51
N THR A 210 1.37 15.25 12.30
CA THR A 210 2.20 15.86 11.26
C THR A 210 3.66 15.91 11.73
N ILE A 211 4.59 15.85 10.78
CA ILE A 211 6.01 15.96 11.06
C ILE A 211 6.33 17.31 11.77
N PRO A 212 7.04 17.29 12.92
CA PRO A 212 7.44 18.49 13.65
C PRO A 212 8.29 19.45 12.81
N ALA A 213 8.19 20.75 13.11
CA ALA A 213 8.90 21.79 12.38
C ALA A 213 10.42 21.66 12.53
N GLU A 214 10.90 21.21 13.68
CA GLU A 214 12.33 21.00 13.97
C GLU A 214 12.93 19.97 13.01
N ILE A 215 12.20 18.87 12.75
CA ILE A 215 12.65 17.82 11.82
C ILE A 215 12.60 18.31 10.37
N GLN A 216 11.61 19.14 10.02
CA GLN A 216 11.54 19.76 8.70
C GLN A 216 12.70 20.75 8.47
N GLN A 217 13.08 21.50 9.50
CA GLN A 217 14.15 22.50 9.43
C GLN A 217 15.55 21.90 9.28
N ASN A 218 15.71 20.59 9.52
CA ASN A 218 16.97 19.89 9.21
C ASN A 218 17.30 19.94 7.72
N ALA A 219 16.30 20.08 6.84
CA ALA A 219 16.51 20.24 5.42
C ALA A 219 16.97 21.68 5.09
N THR A 220 18.26 21.85 4.80
CA THR A 220 18.87 23.15 4.46
C THR A 220 19.59 23.07 3.11
N GLY A 221 19.74 24.22 2.42
CA GLY A 221 20.24 24.25 1.04
C GLY A 221 21.69 23.79 0.86
N ASP A 222 22.48 23.80 1.94
CA ASP A 222 23.86 23.32 2.03
C ASP A 222 23.96 21.83 2.34
N ARG A 223 22.92 21.23 2.94
CA ARG A 223 22.92 19.85 3.44
C ARG A 223 22.02 18.90 2.65
N THR A 224 21.11 19.44 1.84
CA THR A 224 20.03 18.66 1.23
C THR A 224 20.03 18.72 -0.29
N ILE A 225 19.79 17.56 -0.91
CA ILE A 225 19.31 17.45 -2.29
C ILE A 225 17.85 16.99 -2.28
N CYS A 226 17.03 17.50 -3.20
CA CYS A 226 15.61 17.14 -3.30
C CYS A 226 15.28 16.55 -4.68
N ILE A 227 14.48 15.49 -4.71
CA ILE A 227 13.72 15.09 -5.90
C ILE A 227 12.24 15.17 -5.58
N ALA A 228 11.45 15.44 -6.60
CA ALA A 228 10.02 15.31 -6.52
C ALA A 228 9.49 14.46 -7.67
N TYR A 229 8.44 13.68 -7.37
CA TYR A 229 7.64 13.00 -8.36
C TYR A 229 6.29 13.72 -8.43
N HIS A 230 6.02 14.33 -9.57
CA HIS A 230 4.76 15.00 -9.84
C HIS A 230 3.85 14.06 -10.63
N LEU A 231 2.78 13.59 -9.99
CA LEU A 231 1.83 12.65 -10.58
C LEU A 231 1.00 13.33 -11.66
N LYS A 232 0.92 12.74 -12.84
CA LYS A 232 0.11 13.26 -13.97
C LYS A 232 -1.39 12.96 -13.82
N ASN A 233 -1.75 12.06 -12.90
CA ASN A 233 -3.14 11.69 -12.66
C ASN A 233 -3.85 12.77 -11.80
N THR A 234 -5.08 13.10 -12.16
CA THR A 234 -5.90 14.10 -11.45
C THR A 234 -6.40 13.63 -10.08
N ILE A 235 -6.53 12.31 -9.87
CA ILE A 235 -7.02 11.70 -8.63
C ILE A 235 -5.97 10.77 -8.05
N VAL A 236 -5.49 11.11 -6.85
CA VAL A 236 -4.56 10.30 -6.06
C VAL A 236 -5.36 9.61 -4.95
N PRO A 237 -5.46 8.27 -4.91
CA PRO A 237 -6.15 7.56 -3.84
C PRO A 237 -5.54 7.90 -2.47
N SER A 238 -6.36 8.03 -1.43
CA SER A 238 -5.86 8.33 -0.08
C SER A 238 -4.85 7.30 0.44
N ALA A 239 -5.01 6.03 0.04
CA ALA A 239 -4.10 4.95 0.39
C ALA A 239 -2.74 5.01 -0.34
N PHE A 240 -2.62 5.83 -1.39
CA PHE A 240 -1.40 5.94 -2.19
C PHE A 240 -0.20 6.39 -1.34
N SER A 241 -0.35 7.45 -0.55
CA SER A 241 0.74 7.98 0.29
C SER A 241 1.31 6.92 1.22
N PHE A 242 0.44 6.11 1.82
CA PHE A 242 0.83 5.09 2.80
C PHE A 242 1.52 3.90 2.13
N LYS A 243 1.11 3.52 0.92
CA LYS A 243 1.82 2.48 0.14
C LYS A 243 3.23 2.93 -0.26
N VAL A 244 3.40 4.19 -0.65
CA VAL A 244 4.72 4.75 -0.98
C VAL A 244 5.62 4.79 0.26
N ILE A 245 5.09 5.27 1.39
CA ILE A 245 5.81 5.29 2.67
C ILE A 245 6.17 3.86 3.09
N GLY A 246 5.22 2.92 3.04
CA GLY A 246 5.46 1.51 3.37
C GLY A 246 6.56 0.88 2.52
N ALA A 247 6.50 1.07 1.19
CA ALA A 247 7.55 0.60 0.28
C ALA A 247 8.93 1.19 0.61
N THR A 248 8.97 2.44 1.09
CA THR A 248 10.22 3.10 1.46
C THR A 248 10.77 2.55 2.79
N ILE A 249 9.94 2.36 3.80
CA ILE A 249 10.35 1.86 5.12
C ILE A 249 10.81 0.39 5.06
N SER A 250 10.31 -0.39 4.11
CA SER A 250 10.85 -1.73 3.85
C SER A 250 12.28 -1.71 3.28
N ASN A 251 12.70 -0.60 2.68
CA ASN A 251 14.03 -0.43 2.07
C ASN A 251 15.01 0.36 2.95
N TRP A 252 14.55 1.22 3.86
CA TRP A 252 15.39 1.94 4.82
C TRP A 252 14.74 1.93 6.22
N PRO A 253 15.52 1.68 7.28
CA PRO A 253 15.00 1.71 8.64
C PRO A 253 14.47 3.12 8.98
N LEU A 254 13.38 3.19 9.74
CA LEU A 254 12.91 4.46 10.29
C LEU A 254 13.94 5.02 11.27
N LYS A 255 14.17 6.33 11.20
CA LYS A 255 14.94 7.06 12.21
C LYS A 255 14.15 7.06 13.52
N ALA A 256 14.84 6.84 14.63
CA ALA A 256 14.27 6.97 15.97
C ALA A 256 14.85 8.19 16.68
N ILE A 257 14.00 9.03 17.26
CA ILE A 257 14.37 10.17 18.11
C ILE A 257 13.64 9.97 19.44
N ASP A 258 14.37 10.00 20.55
CA ASP A 258 13.82 9.79 21.90
C ASP A 258 12.94 8.53 21.99
N SER A 259 13.44 7.42 21.43
CA SER A 259 12.74 6.12 21.35
C SER A 259 11.45 6.10 20.53
N ARG A 260 11.15 7.16 19.77
CA ARG A 260 10.01 7.24 18.87
C ARG A 260 10.44 7.14 17.40
N TYR A 261 9.81 6.24 16.65
CA TYR A 261 9.98 6.18 15.21
C TYR A 261 9.42 7.42 14.52
N CYS A 262 10.19 7.98 13.58
CA CYS A 262 9.83 9.16 12.80
C CYS A 262 8.87 8.82 11.64
N LEU A 263 7.69 8.32 12.00
CA LEU A 263 6.58 8.07 11.09
C LEU A 263 5.46 9.08 11.39
N TYR A 264 5.00 9.77 10.36
CA TYR A 264 4.05 10.87 10.45
C TYR A 264 2.97 10.75 9.38
N PHE A 265 1.89 11.51 9.51
CA PHE A 265 0.84 11.59 8.51
C PHE A 265 1.44 12.06 7.17
N GLN A 266 1.39 11.18 6.17
CA GLN A 266 1.93 11.40 4.82
C GLN A 266 3.43 11.72 4.75
N SER A 267 4.19 11.45 5.82
CA SER A 267 5.65 11.66 5.83
C SER A 267 6.37 10.59 6.66
N ALA A 268 7.62 10.33 6.34
CA ALA A 268 8.49 9.48 7.13
C ALA A 268 9.95 9.93 7.04
N VAL A 269 10.72 9.69 8.10
CA VAL A 269 12.17 9.91 8.13
C VAL A 269 12.87 8.60 8.38
N MET A 270 13.79 8.26 7.49
CA MET A 270 14.57 7.04 7.52
C MET A 270 16.05 7.35 7.71
N ASP A 271 16.75 6.45 8.39
CA ASP A 271 18.20 6.46 8.49
C ASP A 271 18.79 5.77 7.25
N ALA A 272 19.53 6.54 6.46
CA ALA A 272 20.19 6.06 5.24
C ALA A 272 21.68 5.71 5.46
N GLY A 273 22.16 5.78 6.71
CA GLY A 273 23.54 5.49 7.10
C GLY A 273 24.54 6.56 6.68
N ASN A 274 25.76 6.50 7.23
CA ASN A 274 26.85 7.44 6.95
C ASN A 274 26.45 8.91 7.13
N ASN A 275 25.73 9.23 8.21
CA ASN A 275 25.21 10.56 8.52
C ASN A 275 24.25 11.10 7.44
N ASN A 276 23.58 10.20 6.70
CA ASN A 276 22.55 10.54 5.74
C ASN A 276 21.17 10.18 6.26
N GLU A 277 20.22 11.07 6.03
CA GLU A 277 18.81 10.90 6.33
C GLU A 277 18.00 10.99 5.04
N LEU A 278 17.01 10.11 4.92
CA LEU A 278 16.04 10.16 3.85
C LEU A 278 14.71 10.62 4.44
N GLN A 279 14.16 11.73 3.95
CA GLN A 279 12.81 12.15 4.32
C GLN A 279 11.89 12.05 3.10
N ILE A 280 10.73 11.44 3.28
CA ILE A 280 9.69 11.39 2.26
C ILE A 280 8.46 12.16 2.75
N HIS A 281 7.88 12.95 1.86
CA HIS A 281 6.69 13.76 2.12
C HIS A 281 5.74 13.67 0.93
N VAL A 282 4.51 13.25 1.17
CA VAL A 282 3.48 13.17 0.12
C VAL A 282 2.49 14.30 0.34
N LYS A 283 2.39 15.21 -0.64
CA LYS A 283 1.49 16.37 -0.58
C LYS A 283 0.69 16.48 -1.87
N GLY A 284 -0.57 16.06 -1.81
CA GLY A 284 -1.45 16.04 -2.99
C GLY A 284 -0.88 15.17 -4.11
N GLN A 285 -0.58 15.77 -5.25
CA GLN A 285 -0.01 15.09 -6.43
C GLN A 285 1.52 15.07 -6.44
N ARG A 286 2.19 15.60 -5.42
CA ARG A 286 3.65 15.68 -5.38
C ARG A 286 4.20 14.84 -4.23
N ILE A 287 5.19 14.01 -4.56
CA ILE A 287 5.96 13.23 -3.59
C ILE A 287 7.34 13.83 -3.56
N VAL A 288 7.71 14.45 -2.45
CA VAL A 288 9.00 15.08 -2.27
C VAL A 288 9.88 14.19 -1.42
N VAL A 289 11.10 13.98 -1.89
CA VAL A 289 12.11 13.17 -1.23
C VAL A 289 13.32 14.04 -1.00
N TYR A 290 13.73 14.14 0.27
CA TYR A 290 14.90 14.87 0.71
C TYR A 290 15.97 13.86 1.10
N LEU A 291 17.15 13.96 0.49
CA LEU A 291 18.33 13.26 0.97
C LEU A 291 19.23 14.30 1.64
N ILE A 292 19.42 14.13 2.94
CA ILE A 292 20.05 15.11 3.83
C ILE A 292 21.32 14.50 4.39
N ASN A 293 22.43 15.22 4.34
CA ASN A 293 23.65 14.86 5.06
C ASN A 293 23.84 15.81 6.25
N GLU A 294 24.27 15.30 7.41
CA GLU A 294 24.43 16.13 8.62
C GLU A 294 25.40 17.32 8.42
N VAL A 295 26.41 17.16 7.55
CA VAL A 295 27.48 18.14 7.35
C VAL A 295 27.33 18.90 6.04
N SER A 296 27.20 18.21 4.90
CA SER A 296 27.14 18.86 3.58
C SER A 296 26.55 17.94 2.52
N LYS A 297 25.73 18.49 1.62
CA LYS A 297 25.15 17.75 0.49
C LYS A 297 26.19 17.19 -0.47
N GLN A 298 27.43 17.71 -0.45
CA GLN A 298 28.54 17.20 -1.26
C GLN A 298 29.06 15.84 -0.77
N LEU A 299 28.75 15.47 0.47
CA LEU A 299 29.15 14.19 1.07
C LEU A 299 28.11 13.08 0.83
N ILE A 300 26.99 13.41 0.20
CA ILE A 300 25.99 12.43 -0.20
C ILE A 300 26.59 11.58 -1.33
N SER A 301 26.73 10.28 -1.08
CA SER A 301 27.24 9.35 -2.09
C SER A 301 26.30 9.31 -3.31
N PRO A 302 26.83 9.44 -4.55
CA PRO A 302 26.06 9.26 -5.78
C PRO A 302 25.34 7.91 -5.84
N ASP A 303 25.94 6.85 -5.28
CA ASP A 303 25.33 5.51 -5.24
C ASP A 303 24.08 5.47 -4.36
N LEU A 304 24.14 6.09 -3.17
CA LEU A 304 23.00 6.18 -2.25
C LEU A 304 21.87 6.96 -2.90
N ALA A 305 22.23 8.08 -3.52
CA ALA A 305 21.30 8.93 -4.24
C ALA A 305 20.62 8.10 -5.35
N THR A 306 21.38 7.59 -6.31
CA THR A 306 20.87 6.83 -7.46
C THR A 306 20.02 5.63 -7.04
N THR A 307 20.49 4.85 -6.05
CA THR A 307 19.73 3.70 -5.52
C THR A 307 18.39 4.15 -4.94
N THR A 308 18.36 5.26 -4.21
CA THR A 308 17.13 5.82 -3.64
C THR A 308 16.14 6.20 -4.75
N GLN A 309 16.61 6.87 -5.80
CA GLN A 309 15.79 7.29 -6.93
C GLN A 309 15.23 6.07 -7.68
N GLU A 310 16.03 5.04 -7.94
CA GLU A 310 15.61 3.84 -8.65
C GLU A 310 14.56 3.05 -7.87
N CYS A 311 14.80 2.82 -6.58
CA CYS A 311 13.87 2.12 -5.70
C CYS A 311 12.51 2.82 -5.65
N LEU A 312 12.51 4.15 -5.52
CA LEU A 312 11.28 4.94 -5.47
C LEU A 312 10.56 4.97 -6.82
N THR A 313 11.28 5.18 -7.92
CA THR A 313 10.70 5.15 -9.28
C THR A 313 10.02 3.81 -9.57
N LEU A 314 10.67 2.70 -9.24
CA LEU A 314 10.12 1.36 -9.41
C LEU A 314 8.91 1.11 -8.51
N ALA A 315 8.96 1.53 -7.24
CA ALA A 315 7.84 1.40 -6.31
C ALA A 315 6.62 2.21 -6.78
N LEU A 316 6.84 3.47 -7.17
CA LEU A 316 5.80 4.36 -7.67
C LEU A 316 5.16 3.83 -8.95
N GLY A 317 5.97 3.40 -9.92
CA GLY A 317 5.47 2.81 -11.16
C GLY A 317 4.53 1.63 -10.88
N ARG A 318 4.90 0.72 -9.98
CA ARG A 318 4.07 -0.43 -9.61
C ARG A 318 2.77 -0.03 -8.90
N ILE A 319 2.84 0.88 -7.93
CA ILE A 319 1.67 1.34 -7.18
C ILE A 319 0.68 2.04 -8.11
N LEU A 320 1.17 2.90 -9.02
CA LEU A 320 0.32 3.63 -9.96
C LEU A 320 -0.28 2.71 -11.02
N GLN A 321 0.48 1.73 -11.52
CA GLN A 321 -0.04 0.70 -12.42
C GLN A 321 -1.15 -0.12 -11.77
N PHE A 322 -1.01 -0.47 -10.48
CA PHE A 322 -2.06 -1.14 -9.73
C PHE A 322 -3.37 -0.34 -9.75
N TYR A 323 -3.32 0.95 -9.39
CA TYR A 323 -4.52 1.80 -9.39
C TYR A 323 -5.12 2.05 -10.78
N ARG A 324 -4.29 2.08 -11.85
CA ARG A 324 -4.80 2.17 -13.22
C ARG A 324 -5.55 0.92 -13.66
N ARG A 325 -5.01 -0.26 -13.36
CA ARG A 325 -5.70 -1.53 -13.64
C ARG A 325 -7.03 -1.62 -12.89
N SER A 326 -7.04 -1.24 -11.61
CA SER A 326 -8.27 -1.21 -10.81
C SER A 326 -9.32 -0.20 -11.32
N SER A 327 -8.94 0.79 -12.12
CA SER A 327 -9.85 1.75 -12.73
C SER A 327 -10.24 1.39 -14.17
N GLY A 328 -9.86 0.21 -14.67
CA GLY A 328 -10.23 -0.27 -16.01
C GLY A 328 -9.45 0.39 -17.15
N GLN A 329 -8.34 1.09 -16.86
CA GLN A 329 -7.46 1.66 -17.88
C GLN A 329 -6.37 0.65 -18.25
N ASP A 330 -6.65 -0.21 -19.22
CA ASP A 330 -5.68 -1.18 -19.76
C ASP A 330 -4.79 -0.54 -20.83
N CYS A 331 -3.54 -0.23 -20.49
CA CYS A 331 -2.43 -0.15 -21.43
C CYS A 331 -1.10 -0.45 -20.72
N GLN A 332 -0.16 -1.08 -21.42
CA GLN A 332 1.25 -1.03 -21.02
C GLN A 332 1.72 0.42 -21.20
N VAL A 333 1.99 1.10 -20.09
CA VAL A 333 2.33 2.51 -20.07
C VAL A 333 3.71 2.67 -19.44
N SER A 334 4.57 3.48 -20.06
CA SER A 334 5.89 3.79 -19.54
C SER A 334 5.78 4.51 -18.19
N SER A 335 6.78 4.39 -17.31
CA SER A 335 6.84 5.18 -16.08
C SER A 335 6.73 6.68 -16.36
N ASP A 336 7.25 7.12 -17.50
CA ASP A 336 7.30 8.53 -17.92
C ASP A 336 5.92 9.12 -18.19
N ASP A 337 4.91 8.28 -18.41
CA ASP A 337 3.53 8.69 -18.62
C ASP A 337 2.72 8.77 -17.31
N LEU A 338 3.28 8.26 -16.21
CA LEU A 338 2.61 8.21 -14.90
C LEU A 338 2.95 9.42 -14.03
N PHE A 339 4.20 9.89 -14.11
CA PHE A 339 4.69 11.02 -13.35
C PHE A 339 5.85 11.71 -14.07
N GLU A 340 6.10 12.95 -13.69
CA GLU A 340 7.27 13.71 -14.07
C GLU A 340 8.25 13.79 -12.89
N ILE A 341 9.54 13.61 -13.17
CA ILE A 341 10.58 13.79 -12.16
C ILE A 341 11.04 15.25 -12.20
N GLU A 342 11.05 15.87 -11.03
CA GLU A 342 11.59 17.19 -10.80
C GLU A 342 12.81 17.06 -9.87
N VAL A 343 13.85 17.87 -10.10
CA VAL A 343 14.99 18.00 -9.18
C VAL A 343 14.89 19.35 -8.48
N GLY A 344 15.38 19.44 -7.24
CA GLY A 344 15.23 20.68 -6.48
C GLY A 344 16.24 20.90 -5.37
N GLU A 345 16.33 22.17 -4.97
CA GLU A 345 17.14 22.64 -3.85
C GLU A 345 16.30 23.44 -2.85
N ILE A 346 16.72 23.43 -1.58
CA ILE A 346 16.10 24.27 -0.56
C ILE A 346 16.50 25.74 -0.76
N CYS A 347 15.49 26.60 -0.84
CA CYS A 347 15.61 28.06 -0.95
C CYS A 347 14.62 28.75 -0.01
N LYS A 348 15.09 29.69 0.82
CA LYS A 348 14.26 30.47 1.77
C LYS A 348 13.28 29.61 2.59
N GLY A 349 13.73 28.44 3.06
CA GLY A 349 12.95 27.54 3.91
C GLY A 349 12.02 26.56 3.19
N GLY A 350 12.06 26.48 1.85
CA GLY A 350 11.28 25.48 1.11
C GLY A 350 11.97 24.99 -0.17
N PRO A 351 11.56 23.85 -0.74
CA PRO A 351 12.15 23.33 -1.96
C PRO A 351 11.72 24.16 -3.19
N CYS A 352 12.67 24.47 -4.06
CA CYS A 352 12.44 24.97 -5.41
C CYS A 352 12.74 23.85 -6.40
N PHE A 353 11.78 23.54 -7.28
CA PHE A 353 11.88 22.43 -8.23
C PHE A 353 12.08 22.93 -9.66
N LEU A 354 12.74 22.10 -10.46
CA LEU A 354 12.94 22.24 -11.89
C LEU A 354 12.64 20.87 -12.54
N PRO A 355 11.83 20.79 -13.59
CA PRO A 355 11.64 19.56 -14.35
C PRO A 355 12.98 18.96 -14.78
N LEU A 356 13.12 17.64 -14.68
CA LEU A 356 14.38 16.96 -15.04
C LEU A 356 14.77 17.24 -16.50
N SER A 357 13.78 17.33 -17.41
CA SER A 357 13.99 17.65 -18.83
C SER A 357 14.67 19.00 -19.04
N ASP A 358 14.45 19.96 -18.13
CA ASP A 358 15.03 21.30 -18.20
C ASP A 358 16.35 21.36 -17.44
N ALA A 359 16.47 20.63 -16.33
CA ALA A 359 17.71 20.51 -15.57
C ALA A 359 18.88 19.98 -16.42
N ILE A 360 18.61 19.08 -17.37
CA ILE A 360 19.61 18.53 -18.30
C ILE A 360 20.12 19.59 -19.27
N LYS A 361 19.26 20.53 -19.68
CA LYS A 361 19.57 21.53 -20.72
C LYS A 361 20.31 22.73 -20.16
N HIS A 362 20.15 23.01 -18.87
CA HIS A 362 20.63 24.22 -18.24
C HIS A 362 21.57 23.90 -17.07
N PRO A 363 22.83 24.39 -17.08
CA PRO A 363 23.78 24.16 -15.98
C PRO A 363 23.37 24.88 -14.68
N CYS A 364 22.51 25.88 -14.79
CA CYS A 364 21.92 26.59 -13.67
C CYS A 364 20.49 27.02 -14.00
N TRP A 365 19.68 27.21 -12.97
CA TRP A 365 18.36 27.83 -13.12
C TRP A 365 18.16 28.91 -12.07
N ARG A 366 17.33 29.89 -12.39
CA ARG A 366 16.89 30.92 -11.44
C ARG A 366 15.52 30.53 -10.92
N CYS A 367 15.38 30.36 -9.61
CA CYS A 367 14.09 30.00 -9.01
C CYS A 367 13.19 31.24 -8.85
N ILE A 368 11.95 31.01 -8.40
CA ILE A 368 10.97 32.08 -8.13
C ILE A 368 11.45 33.12 -7.10
N ASN A 369 12.42 32.74 -6.27
CA ASN A 369 13.04 33.61 -5.27
C ASN A 369 14.27 34.37 -5.81
N GLU A 370 14.47 34.37 -7.13
CA GLU A 370 15.58 34.98 -7.85
C GLU A 370 16.98 34.44 -7.52
N LYS A 371 17.05 33.36 -6.73
CA LYS A 371 18.30 32.66 -6.45
C LYS A 371 18.69 31.77 -7.63
N THR A 372 19.95 31.87 -8.04
CA THR A 372 20.54 30.93 -9.01
C THR A 372 20.97 29.66 -8.29
N HIS A 373 20.59 28.52 -8.85
CA HIS A 373 20.93 27.19 -8.37
C HIS A 373 21.71 26.42 -9.43
N GLU A 374 22.65 25.58 -9.02
CA GLU A 374 23.44 24.73 -9.92
C GLU A 374 22.74 23.37 -10.12
N THR A 375 22.62 22.91 -11.36
CA THR A 375 21.99 21.61 -11.65
C THR A 375 22.93 20.44 -11.50
N LYS A 376 24.26 20.66 -11.56
CA LYS A 376 25.28 19.61 -11.57
C LYS A 376 25.15 18.61 -10.40
N CYS A 377 25.09 19.10 -9.17
CA CYS A 377 24.96 18.23 -7.99
C CYS A 377 23.64 17.46 -7.96
N LEU A 378 22.56 18.04 -8.48
CA LEU A 378 21.25 17.39 -8.55
C LEU A 378 21.19 16.33 -9.64
N LEU A 379 21.82 16.59 -10.79
CA LEU A 379 21.88 15.63 -11.88
C LEU A 379 22.68 14.39 -11.48
N ASN A 380 23.68 14.50 -10.58
CA ASN A 380 24.36 13.32 -10.03
C ASN A 380 23.41 12.35 -9.32
N TRP A 381 22.26 12.83 -8.80
CA TRP A 381 21.24 11.95 -8.21
C TRP A 381 20.48 11.15 -9.28
N VAL A 382 20.38 11.67 -10.51
CA VAL A 382 19.53 11.09 -11.55
C VAL A 382 20.33 10.46 -12.70
N PHE A 383 21.59 10.84 -12.90
CA PHE A 383 22.36 10.58 -14.12
C PHE A 383 23.64 9.77 -13.98
N ASP A 384 23.84 8.99 -12.92
CA ASP A 384 25.00 8.08 -12.85
C ASP A 384 24.75 6.69 -13.46
N LYS A 385 23.97 6.64 -14.56
CA LYS A 385 23.75 5.43 -15.38
C LYS A 385 23.86 5.60 -16.90
N VAL A 386 24.37 6.72 -17.40
CA VAL A 386 24.84 6.75 -18.81
C VAL A 386 26.22 6.07 -18.95
N ARG A 387 26.89 5.74 -17.84
CA ARG A 387 28.07 4.89 -17.83
C ARG A 387 27.85 3.66 -16.94
N GLU A 388 27.74 2.51 -17.62
CA GLU A 388 27.80 1.15 -17.08
C GLU A 388 26.52 0.56 -16.47
N LEU A 389 25.81 -0.14 -17.35
CA LEU A 389 24.75 -1.14 -17.17
C LEU A 389 25.11 -2.36 -16.28
N PHE A 390 26.02 -2.25 -15.30
CA PHE A 390 26.62 -3.42 -14.65
C PHE A 390 26.15 -3.82 -13.24
N TYR A 391 25.18 -3.14 -12.62
CA TYR A 391 24.64 -3.56 -11.30
C TYR A 391 23.18 -4.08 -11.33
N PHE A 392 22.73 -4.55 -12.50
CA PHE A 392 21.39 -5.15 -12.65
C PHE A 392 21.20 -6.48 -11.89
N THR A 393 22.26 -7.07 -11.34
CA THR A 393 22.25 -8.42 -10.75
C THR A 393 22.12 -8.44 -9.22
N TYR A 394 22.52 -7.39 -8.49
CA TYR A 394 22.49 -7.43 -7.01
C TYR A 394 21.09 -7.14 -6.45
N PHE A 395 20.38 -6.17 -7.03
CA PHE A 395 19.01 -5.83 -6.61
C PHE A 395 17.95 -6.76 -7.18
N GLN A 396 18.22 -7.35 -8.36
CA GLN A 396 17.48 -8.54 -8.73
C GLN A 396 17.67 -9.59 -7.64
N ASN A 397 18.83 -9.88 -7.07
CA ASN A 397 18.92 -10.94 -6.05
C ASN A 397 18.36 -10.60 -4.64
N ILE A 398 18.26 -9.34 -4.23
CA ILE A 398 17.64 -8.98 -2.93
C ILE A 398 16.10 -8.97 -3.02
N TRP A 399 15.53 -8.47 -4.12
CA TRP A 399 14.08 -8.56 -4.37
C TRP A 399 13.66 -9.89 -5.03
N LYS A 400 14.54 -10.59 -5.76
CA LYS A 400 14.35 -11.99 -6.22
C LYS A 400 14.55 -12.98 -5.08
N GLY A 401 15.44 -12.70 -4.16
CA GLY A 401 15.67 -13.52 -2.95
C GLY A 401 14.46 -13.55 -2.04
N ASN A 402 13.75 -12.42 -1.90
CA ASN A 402 12.54 -12.33 -1.07
C ASN A 402 11.21 -12.29 -1.86
N LYS A 403 11.19 -12.14 -3.20
CA LYS A 403 9.95 -12.14 -4.01
C LYS A 403 9.99 -12.88 -5.36
N LEU A 404 11.13 -13.35 -5.90
CA LEU A 404 11.17 -14.12 -7.18
C LEU A 404 11.59 -15.59 -7.09
N LYS A 405 11.59 -16.20 -5.90
CA LYS A 405 11.27 -17.64 -5.84
C LYS A 405 9.79 -17.94 -6.19
N ARG A 406 8.96 -16.91 -6.44
CA ARG A 406 7.51 -17.05 -6.74
C ARG A 406 7.08 -16.69 -8.16
N ILE A 407 7.96 -16.25 -9.07
CA ILE A 407 7.56 -15.85 -10.45
C ILE A 407 8.48 -16.45 -11.54
N SER A 408 9.18 -17.56 -11.27
CA SER A 408 9.86 -18.30 -12.36
C SER A 408 9.72 -19.80 -12.18
N ARG A 409 8.51 -20.29 -12.50
CA ARG A 409 8.23 -21.58 -13.14
C ARG A 409 6.83 -21.47 -13.72
N SER A 410 6.78 -20.92 -14.93
CA SER A 410 5.76 -21.25 -15.94
C SER A 410 5.65 -22.77 -16.10
#